data_AF-A0A3B9Y2I5-F1
#
_entry.id   AF-A0A3B9Y2I5-F1
#
_cell.length_a   1.000
_cell.length_b   1.000
_cell.length_c   1.000
_cell.angle_alpha   90.00
_cell.angle_beta   90.00
_cell.angle_gamma   90.00
#
_symmetry.space_group_name_H-M   'P 1'
#
loop_
_entity.id
_entity.type
_entity.pdbx_description
1 polymer ?
#
loop_
_entity_poly.entity_id
_entity_poly.type
_entity_poly.pdbx_seq_one_letter_code
_entity_poly.pdbx_strand_id
1 'polypeptide(L)'
;MARQVGDQEHLCELLLNLGQAVFARGDYIQAMAYSQQALQLCRQIGYRYALTTLLINLGGMATEQKDYAQAEAYLQEALEIARQMENRNRIGVSLVNLGAAAMEQGIYAQAEAYPARSAGNRPPDWAALALMWSASHKRQPRPQDATL
;
A
#
# COMPACT_ATOMS: atom_id res chain seq x y z
N MET A 1 11.41 -41.50 6.70
CA MET A 1 11.12 -40.09 7.06
C MET A 1 11.82 -39.09 6.14
N ALA A 2 13.14 -39.17 5.92
CA ALA A 2 13.85 -38.22 5.04
C ALA A 2 13.32 -38.12 3.59
N ARG A 3 12.90 -39.23 2.96
CA ARG A 3 12.27 -39.20 1.63
C ARG A 3 10.99 -38.35 1.59
N GLN A 4 10.16 -38.48 2.62
CA GLN A 4 8.86 -37.82 2.69
C GLN A 4 8.98 -36.31 2.93
N VAL A 5 9.99 -35.88 3.70
CA VAL A 5 10.32 -34.46 3.88
C VAL A 5 10.86 -33.86 2.57
N GLY A 6 11.77 -34.58 1.90
CA GLY A 6 12.29 -34.15 0.60
C GLY A 6 11.19 -33.98 -0.45
N ASP A 7 10.23 -34.90 -0.51
CA ASP A 7 9.09 -34.79 -1.43
C ASP A 7 8.20 -33.57 -1.12
N GLN A 8 8.04 -33.23 0.17
CA GLN A 8 7.27 -32.06 0.59
C GLN A 8 8.01 -30.73 0.33
N GLU A 9 9.33 -30.69 0.46
CA GLU A 9 10.14 -29.52 0.09
C GLU A 9 10.01 -29.22 -1.40
N HIS A 10 10.14 -30.25 -2.26
CA HIS A 10 9.94 -30.11 -3.71
C HIS A 10 8.52 -29.66 -4.05
N LEU A 11 7.50 -30.17 -3.35
CA LEU A 11 6.12 -29.73 -3.54
C LEU A 11 5.94 -28.25 -3.17
N CYS A 12 6.60 -27.79 -2.11
CA CYS A 12 6.63 -26.38 -1.72
C CYS A 12 7.21 -25.49 -2.83
N GLU A 13 8.35 -25.86 -3.40
CA GLU A 13 8.98 -25.13 -4.49
C GLU A 13 8.12 -25.13 -5.76
N LEU A 14 7.51 -26.27 -6.08
CA LEU A 14 6.62 -26.40 -7.23
C LEU A 14 5.41 -25.46 -7.10
N LEU A 15 4.75 -25.44 -5.94
CA LEU A 15 3.61 -24.57 -5.68
C LEU A 15 4.01 -23.08 -5.73
N LEU A 16 5.20 -22.73 -5.23
CA LEU A 16 5.74 -21.37 -5.33
C LEU A 16 5.95 -20.95 -6.78
N ASN A 17 6.55 -21.82 -7.60
CA ASN A 17 6.78 -21.55 -9.02
C ASN A 17 5.47 -21.48 -9.80
N LEU A 18 4.49 -22.34 -9.49
CA LEU A 18 3.15 -22.27 -10.08
C LEU A 18 2.44 -20.97 -9.73
N GLY A 19 2.46 -20.58 -8.45
CA GLY A 19 1.88 -19.30 -8.00
C GLY A 19 2.45 -18.12 -8.79
N GLN A 20 3.77 -18.05 -8.95
CA GLN A 20 4.41 -16.99 -9.75
C GLN A 20 4.07 -17.06 -11.24
N ALA A 21 4.07 -18.25 -11.84
CA ALA A 21 3.77 -18.40 -13.27
C ALA A 21 2.32 -18.02 -13.60
N VAL A 22 1.39 -18.34 -12.69
CA VAL A 22 -0.03 -18.00 -12.82
C VAL A 22 -0.24 -16.50 -12.56
N PHE A 23 0.48 -15.92 -11.61
CA PHE A 23 0.49 -14.47 -11.37
C PHE A 23 0.95 -13.70 -12.62
N ALA A 24 2.05 -14.13 -13.24
CA ALA A 24 2.57 -13.52 -14.47
C ALA A 24 1.61 -13.64 -15.67
N ARG A 25 0.64 -14.56 -15.61
CA ARG A 25 -0.45 -14.69 -16.60
C ARG A 25 -1.66 -13.81 -16.29
N GLY A 26 -1.67 -13.13 -15.14
CA GLY A 26 -2.76 -12.25 -14.71
C GLY A 26 -3.91 -12.96 -13.98
N ASP A 27 -3.81 -14.27 -13.71
CA ASP A 27 -4.82 -14.97 -12.91
C ASP A 27 -4.49 -14.87 -11.41
N TYR A 28 -4.84 -13.72 -10.84
CA TYR A 28 -4.52 -13.39 -9.45
C TYR A 28 -5.19 -14.32 -8.43
N ILE A 29 -6.41 -14.80 -8.71
CA ILE A 29 -7.16 -15.67 -7.80
C ILE A 29 -6.45 -17.01 -7.68
N GLN A 30 -6.10 -17.62 -8.81
CA GLN A 30 -5.44 -18.91 -8.82
C GLN A 30 -4.00 -18.80 -8.29
N ALA A 31 -3.30 -17.70 -8.58
CA ALA A 31 -1.98 -17.42 -8.01
C ALA A 31 -2.00 -17.32 -6.47
N MET A 32 -2.99 -16.62 -5.90
CA MET A 32 -3.17 -16.54 -4.45
C MET A 32 -3.47 -17.91 -3.83
N ALA A 33 -4.32 -18.72 -4.48
CA ALA A 33 -4.63 -20.06 -3.99
C ALA A 33 -3.38 -20.96 -3.90
N TYR A 34 -2.54 -20.97 -4.94
CA TYR A 34 -1.28 -21.73 -4.93
C TYR A 34 -0.29 -21.18 -3.90
N SER A 35 -0.15 -19.86 -3.80
CA SER A 35 0.75 -19.24 -2.83
C SER A 35 0.30 -19.51 -1.38
N GLN A 36 -1.00 -19.55 -1.07
CA GLN A 36 -1.48 -19.91 0.26
C GLN A 36 -1.24 -21.39 0.60
N GLN A 37 -1.43 -22.30 -0.37
CA GLN A 37 -1.13 -23.71 -0.18
C GLN A 37 0.37 -23.93 0.09
N ALA A 38 1.24 -23.27 -0.68
CA ALA A 38 2.68 -23.28 -0.44
C ALA A 38 3.02 -22.75 0.96
N LEU A 39 2.34 -21.69 1.41
CA LEU A 39 2.62 -21.05 2.70
C LEU A 39 2.34 -21.99 3.86
N GLN A 40 1.18 -22.64 3.82
CA GLN A 40 0.80 -23.63 4.84
C GLN A 40 1.77 -24.81 4.84
N LEU A 41 2.08 -25.37 3.68
CA LEU A 41 2.99 -26.51 3.57
C LEU A 41 4.39 -26.15 4.08
N CYS A 42 4.96 -25.03 3.63
CA CYS A 42 6.33 -24.65 3.98
C CYS A 42 6.46 -24.31 5.46
N ARG A 43 5.41 -23.75 6.09
CA ARG A 43 5.35 -23.57 7.55
C ARG A 43 5.29 -24.91 8.28
N GLN A 44 4.47 -25.86 7.81
CA GLN A 44 4.33 -27.17 8.45
C GLN A 44 5.63 -27.97 8.45
N ILE A 45 6.37 -27.96 7.34
CA ILE A 45 7.62 -28.72 7.22
C ILE A 45 8.84 -27.92 7.71
N GLY A 46 8.67 -26.64 8.06
CA GLY A 46 9.76 -25.78 8.53
C GLY A 46 10.75 -25.36 7.43
N TYR A 47 10.33 -25.34 6.16
CA TYR A 47 11.22 -25.04 5.03
C TYR A 47 11.44 -23.53 4.85
N ARG A 48 12.30 -22.97 5.71
CA ARG A 48 12.51 -21.52 5.86
C ARG A 48 12.94 -20.81 4.58
N TYR A 49 13.70 -21.46 3.71
CA TYR A 49 14.17 -20.86 2.46
C TYR A 49 13.02 -20.58 1.47
N ALA A 50 12.20 -21.59 1.19
CA ALA A 50 11.01 -21.41 0.34
C ALA A 50 9.99 -20.48 1.00
N LEU A 51 9.77 -20.62 2.30
CA LEU A 51 8.87 -19.75 3.07
C LEU A 51 9.23 -18.27 2.94
N THR A 52 10.52 -17.93 3.09
CA THR A 52 10.98 -16.53 2.94
C THR A 52 10.72 -16.02 1.52
N THR A 53 10.96 -16.84 0.49
CA THR A 53 10.68 -16.46 -0.92
C THR A 53 9.21 -16.19 -1.13
N LEU A 54 8.37 -17.07 -0.60
CA LEU A 54 6.93 -16.99 -0.77
C LEU A 54 6.35 -15.73 -0.12
N LEU A 55 6.80 -15.41 1.09
CA LEU A 55 6.41 -14.20 1.81
C LEU A 55 6.86 -12.93 1.07
N ILE A 56 8.08 -12.94 0.50
CA ILE A 56 8.55 -11.83 -0.36
C ILE A 56 7.62 -11.62 -1.56
N ASN A 57 7.24 -12.71 -2.25
CA ASN A 57 6.36 -12.64 -3.41
C ASN A 57 4.97 -12.17 -3.03
N LEU A 58 4.38 -12.73 -1.96
CA LEU A 58 3.08 -12.31 -1.44
C LEU A 58 3.09 -10.83 -1.03
N GLY A 59 4.19 -10.35 -0.44
CA GLY A 59 4.42 -8.95 -0.16
C GLY A 59 4.35 -8.07 -1.41
N GLY A 60 5.07 -8.46 -2.47
CA GLY A 60 5.00 -7.76 -3.77
C GLY A 60 3.59 -7.76 -4.38
N MET A 61 2.91 -8.92 -4.37
CA MET A 61 1.54 -9.05 -4.88
C MET A 61 0.54 -8.17 -4.11
N ALA A 62 0.70 -8.05 -2.79
CA ALA A 62 -0.15 -7.20 -1.96
C ALA A 62 0.12 -5.71 -2.20
N THR A 63 1.39 -5.32 -2.42
CA THR A 63 1.76 -3.96 -2.83
C THR A 63 1.09 -3.58 -4.16
N GLU A 64 1.13 -4.46 -5.17
CA GLU A 64 0.46 -4.23 -6.46
C GLU A 64 -1.06 -4.08 -6.32
N GLN A 65 -1.66 -4.77 -5.34
CA GLN A 65 -3.09 -4.65 -5.01
C GLN A 65 -3.41 -3.43 -4.12
N LYS A 66 -2.40 -2.64 -3.74
CA LYS A 66 -2.50 -1.50 -2.81
C LYS A 66 -2.92 -1.89 -1.39
N ASP A 67 -2.81 -3.16 -1.04
CA ASP A 67 -2.96 -3.63 0.34
C ASP A 67 -1.60 -3.53 1.05
N TYR A 68 -1.21 -2.30 1.36
CA TYR A 68 0.10 -2.01 1.96
C TYR A 68 0.26 -2.62 3.36
N ALA A 69 -0.84 -2.78 4.11
CA ALA A 69 -0.80 -3.39 5.44
C ALA A 69 -0.48 -4.88 5.38
N GLN A 70 -1.10 -5.60 4.45
CA GLN A 70 -0.80 -7.01 4.23
C GLN A 70 0.59 -7.21 3.62
N ALA A 71 1.00 -6.32 2.71
CA ALA A 71 2.35 -6.32 2.14
C ALA A 71 3.42 -6.19 3.23
N GLU A 72 3.26 -5.21 4.13
CA GLU A 72 4.17 -5.00 5.25
C GLU A 72 4.26 -6.23 6.16
N ALA A 73 3.12 -6.83 6.52
CA ALA A 73 3.10 -8.02 7.37
C ALA A 73 3.89 -9.19 6.77
N TYR A 74 3.69 -9.48 5.48
CA TYR A 74 4.43 -10.55 4.81
C TYR A 74 5.93 -10.26 4.70
N LEU A 75 6.30 -9.04 4.36
CA LEU A 75 7.70 -8.66 4.18
C LEU A 75 8.46 -8.58 5.51
N GLN A 76 7.81 -8.17 6.60
CA GLN A 76 8.38 -8.21 7.95
C GLN A 76 8.61 -9.65 8.41
N GLU A 77 7.65 -10.56 8.20
CA GLU A 77 7.84 -11.99 8.51
C GLU A 77 9.01 -12.58 7.70
N ALA A 78 9.09 -12.26 6.40
CA ALA A 78 10.21 -12.68 5.56
C ALA A 78 11.56 -12.15 6.08
N LEU A 79 11.60 -10.90 6.51
CA LEU A 79 12.80 -10.28 7.07
C LEU A 79 13.23 -10.98 8.36
N GLU A 80 12.30 -11.29 9.26
CA GLU A 80 12.59 -11.98 10.50
C GLU A 80 13.19 -13.37 10.25
N ILE A 81 12.57 -14.16 9.36
CA ILE A 81 13.09 -15.48 8.99
C ILE A 81 14.47 -15.35 8.33
N ALA A 82 14.65 -14.38 7.43
CA ALA A 82 15.94 -14.14 6.77
C ALA A 82 17.04 -13.76 7.79
N ARG A 83 16.70 -13.04 8.86
CA ARG A 83 17.62 -12.73 9.97
C ARG A 83 17.96 -13.97 10.79
N GLN A 84 16.97 -14.80 11.11
CA GLN A 84 17.20 -16.08 11.79
C GLN A 84 18.07 -17.05 10.99
N MET A 85 18.03 -16.96 9.66
CA MET A 85 18.89 -17.74 8.75
C MET A 85 20.24 -17.07 8.45
N GLU A 86 20.48 -15.87 8.97
CA GLU A 86 21.65 -15.02 8.66
C GLU A 86 21.84 -14.77 7.14
N ASN A 87 20.77 -14.85 6.36
CA ASN A 87 20.82 -14.73 4.91
C ASN A 87 20.77 -13.25 4.47
N ARG A 88 21.95 -12.64 4.35
CA ARG A 88 22.10 -11.22 3.98
C ARG A 88 21.43 -10.84 2.67
N ASN A 89 21.38 -11.73 1.70
CA ASN A 89 20.74 -11.47 0.41
C ASN A 89 19.22 -11.31 0.61
N ARG A 90 18.57 -12.27 1.30
CA ARG A 90 17.13 -12.21 1.53
C ARG A 90 16.72 -11.05 2.44
N ILE A 91 17.54 -10.74 3.44
CA ILE A 91 17.40 -9.53 4.24
C ILE A 91 17.33 -8.28 3.35
N GLY A 92 18.27 -8.15 2.41
CA GLY A 92 18.31 -7.01 1.48
C GLY A 92 17.06 -6.94 0.62
N VAL A 93 16.64 -8.07 0.04
CA VAL A 93 15.41 -8.15 -0.77
C VAL A 93 14.17 -7.75 0.04
N SER A 94 13.99 -8.28 1.26
CA SER A 94 12.86 -7.92 2.10
C SER A 94 12.83 -6.43 2.45
N LEU A 95 13.98 -5.83 2.76
CA LEU A 95 14.09 -4.40 3.07
C LEU A 95 13.80 -3.51 1.86
N VAL A 96 14.29 -3.88 0.67
CA VAL A 96 14.01 -3.16 -0.57
C VAL A 96 12.51 -3.16 -0.85
N ASN A 97 11.85 -4.31 -0.72
CA ASN A 97 10.42 -4.42 -0.95
C ASN A 97 9.58 -3.68 0.11
N LEU A 98 10.01 -3.67 1.38
CA LEU A 98 9.38 -2.84 2.43
C LEU A 98 9.48 -1.35 2.10
N GLY A 99 10.67 -0.91 1.65
CA GLY A 99 10.87 0.47 1.22
C GLY A 99 9.99 0.84 0.03
N ALA A 100 9.88 -0.03 -0.97
CA ALA A 100 9.02 0.17 -2.13
C ALA A 100 7.53 0.28 -1.72
N ALA A 101 7.04 -0.66 -0.90
CA ALA A 101 5.66 -0.64 -0.40
C ALA A 101 5.34 0.65 0.37
N ALA A 102 6.24 1.09 1.26
CA ALA A 102 6.06 2.32 2.04
C ALA A 102 6.07 3.58 1.15
N MET A 103 6.93 3.62 0.11
CA MET A 103 6.94 4.71 -0.86
C MET A 103 5.64 4.79 -1.63
N GLU A 104 5.14 3.66 -2.16
CA GLU A 104 3.88 3.61 -2.89
C GLU A 104 2.69 4.02 -2.02
N GLN A 105 2.64 3.55 -0.78
CA GLN A 105 1.62 3.96 0.19
C GLN A 105 1.63 5.48 0.43
N GLY A 106 2.82 6.07 0.59
CA GLY A 106 2.97 7.51 0.78
C GLY A 106 2.52 8.33 -0.42
N ILE A 107 2.84 7.88 -1.64
CA ILE A 107 2.40 8.52 -2.89
C ILE A 107 0.88 8.43 -3.02
N TYR A 108 0.31 7.26 -2.74
CA TYR A 108 -1.14 7.04 -2.83
C TYR A 108 -1.91 7.90 -1.83
N ALA A 109 -1.44 7.99 -0.58
CA ALA A 109 -2.02 8.85 0.45
C ALA A 109 -1.96 10.34 0.06
N GLN A 110 -0.88 10.80 -0.59
CA GLN A 110 -0.78 12.17 -1.10
C GLN A 110 -1.76 12.43 -2.25
N ALA A 111 -1.93 11.48 -3.16
CA ALA A 111 -2.86 11.58 -4.27
C ALA A 111 -4.32 11.70 -3.79
N GLU A 112 -4.73 10.92 -2.79
CA GLU A 112 -6.07 11.00 -2.19
C GLU A 112 -6.31 12.31 -1.41
N ALA A 113 -5.26 12.92 -0.86
CA ALA A 113 -5.36 14.20 -0.18
C ALA A 113 -5.50 15.41 -1.14
N TYR A 114 -5.07 15.26 -2.40
CA TYR A 114 -5.04 16.36 -3.36
C TYR A 114 -6.44 16.91 -3.74
N PRO A 115 -7.47 16.08 -4.02
CA PRO A 115 -8.83 16.54 -4.25
C PRO A 115 -9.40 17.35 -3.07
N ALA A 116 -9.20 16.89 -1.84
CA ALA A 116 -9.68 17.58 -0.64
C ALA A 116 -9.05 18.97 -0.47
N ARG A 117 -7.77 19.10 -0.83
CA ARG A 117 -7.04 20.39 -0.79
C ARG A 117 -7.48 21.35 -1.88
N SER A 118 -7.82 20.84 -3.07
CA SER A 118 -8.38 21.64 -4.17
C SER A 118 -9.80 22.15 -3.87
N ALA A 119 -10.64 21.32 -3.23
CA ALA A 119 -11.99 21.70 -2.82
C ALA A 119 -12.02 22.71 -1.65
N GLY A 120 -10.98 22.71 -0.80
CA GLY A 120 -10.77 23.73 0.25
C GLY A 120 -10.32 25.09 -0.28
N ASN A 121 -9.89 25.18 -1.55
CA ASN A 121 -9.44 26.41 -2.20
C ASN A 121 -10.58 27.08 -2.98
N ARG A 122 -11.78 27.09 -2.40
CA ARG A 122 -12.90 27.89 -2.92
C ARG A 122 -12.46 29.36 -2.86
N PRO A 123 -12.44 30.10 -4.00
CA PRO A 123 -12.01 31.50 -3.98
C PRO A 123 -12.85 32.26 -2.95
N PRO A 124 -12.29 33.28 -2.25
CA PRO A 124 -13.03 34.07 -1.29
C PRO A 124 -14.32 34.54 -1.94
N ASP A 125 -15.45 34.32 -1.24
CA ASP A 125 -16.77 34.64 -1.75
C ASP A 125 -16.85 36.17 -1.93
N TRP A 126 -16.51 36.63 -3.14
CA TRP A 126 -16.48 38.04 -3.49
C TRP A 126 -17.87 38.65 -3.36
N ALA A 127 -18.93 37.84 -3.42
CA ALA A 127 -20.30 38.27 -3.19
C ALA A 127 -20.53 38.62 -1.71
N ALA A 128 -19.98 37.85 -0.77
CA ALA A 128 -20.04 38.16 0.65
C ALA A 128 -19.27 39.45 0.99
N LEU A 129 -18.08 39.64 0.39
CA LEU A 129 -17.29 40.88 0.55
C LEU A 129 -17.98 42.10 -0.07
N ALA A 130 -18.62 41.95 -1.24
CA ALA A 130 -19.37 43.02 -1.89
C ALA A 130 -20.62 43.43 -1.08
N LEU A 131 -21.32 42.47 -0.47
CA LEU A 131 -22.45 42.75 0.41
C LEU A 131 -21.99 43.46 1.69
N MET A 132 -20.89 43.03 2.31
CA MET A 132 -20.32 43.72 3.47
C MET A 132 -19.89 45.16 3.15
N TRP A 133 -19.28 45.40 1.99
CA TRP A 133 -18.90 46.74 1.55
C TRP A 133 -20.14 47.63 1.30
N SER A 134 -21.16 47.09 0.64
CA SER A 134 -22.42 47.83 0.37
C SER A 134 -23.22 48.14 1.65
N ALA A 135 -23.16 47.27 2.65
CA ALA A 135 -23.82 47.46 3.95
C ALA A 135 -23.12 48.55 4.78
N SER A 136 -21.79 48.67 4.67
CA SER A 136 -20.99 49.65 5.42
C SER A 136 -21.06 51.08 4.84
N HIS A 137 -21.65 51.28 3.65
CA HIS A 137 -21.75 52.60 3.00
C HIS A 137 -23.18 53.15 2.86
N LYS A 138 -24.19 52.46 3.40
CA LYS A 138 -25.56 52.99 3.52
C LYS A 138 -25.85 53.54 4.92
N ARG A 139 -25.18 54.63 5.31
CA ARG A 139 -25.67 55.57 6.34
C ARG A 139 -24.79 56.82 6.42
N GLN A 140 -25.05 57.79 5.54
CA GLN A 140 -25.03 59.22 5.90
C GLN A 140 -26.05 59.97 5.02
N PRO A 141 -27.13 60.53 5.59
CA PRO A 141 -27.90 61.56 4.88
C PRO A 141 -27.07 62.85 4.83
N ARG A 142 -26.93 63.44 3.64
CA ARG A 142 -26.36 64.80 3.48
C ARG A 142 -27.38 65.83 3.98
N PRO A 143 -27.01 66.79 4.83
CA PRO A 143 -27.83 67.95 5.10
C PRO A 143 -27.36 69.11 4.23
N GLN A 144 -27.90 69.25 3.02
CA GLN A 144 -27.86 70.49 2.25
C GLN A 144 -29.16 70.59 1.48
N ASP A 145 -30.12 71.35 2.05
CA ASP A 145 -31.09 72.21 1.34
C ASP A 145 -32.02 72.84 2.39
N ALA A 146 -31.62 74.01 2.89
CA ALA A 146 -32.53 74.99 3.51
C ALA A 146 -31.85 76.36 3.52
N THR A 147 -31.69 76.95 2.33
CA THR A 147 -31.70 78.41 2.19
C THR A 147 -33.15 78.86 2.14
N LEU A 148 -33.58 79.64 3.15
CA LEU A 148 -34.29 80.92 3.07
C LEU A 148 -34.60 81.40 4.49
#